data_AF-A0A842LSM8-F1
#
_entry.id   AF-A0A842LSM8-F1
#
_cell.length_a   1.000
_cell.length_b   1.000
_cell.length_c   1.000
_cell.angle_alpha   90.00
_cell.angle_beta   90.00
_cell.angle_gamma   90.00
#
_symmetry.space_group_name_H-M   'P 1'
#
loop_
_entity.id
_entity.type
_entity.pdbx_description
1 polymer ?
#
loop_
_entity_poly.entity_id
_entity_poly.type
_entity_poly.pdbx_seq_one_letter_code
_entity_poly.pdbx_strand_id
1 'polypeptide(L)' 'MVPEIKQKCLICGKPWMDGNDTCPHCGSKNKTASIDPADDLELLRSLNSILKKERVSE' A
#
# COMPACT_ATOMS: atom_id res chain seq x y z
N MET A 1 15.16 -11.25 8.43
CA MET A 1 14.14 -11.02 9.47
C MET A 1 13.17 -10.01 8.89
N VAL A 2 11.93 -10.41 8.57
CA VAL A 2 10.93 -9.51 7.98
C VAL A 2 10.37 -8.62 9.11
N PRO A 3 10.35 -7.28 8.97
CA PRO A 3 9.83 -6.42 10.02
C PRO A 3 8.34 -6.69 10.23
N GLU A 4 7.96 -7.02 11.46
CA GLU A 4 6.56 -7.18 11.88
C GLU A 4 5.89 -5.80 11.89
N ILE A 5 5.28 -5.40 10.78
CA ILE A 5 4.52 -4.16 10.71
C ILE A 5 3.22 -4.37 11.50
N LYS A 6 3.10 -3.70 12.65
CA LYS A 6 1.87 -3.69 13.46
C LYS A 6 0.96 -2.59 12.94
N GLN A 7 -0.17 -2.97 12.35
CA GLN A 7 -1.21 -2.03 11.93
C GLN A 7 -2.38 -2.05 12.90
N LYS A 8 -3.22 -1.01 12.88
CA LYS A 8 -4.46 -0.97 13.66
C LYS A 8 -5.62 -1.39 12.77
N CYS A 9 -6.43 -2.35 13.21
CA CYS A 9 -7.64 -2.70 12.49
C CYS A 9 -8.56 -1.48 12.42
N LEU A 10 -8.94 -1.06 11.21
CA LEU A 10 -9.84 0.09 11.00
C LEU A 10 -11.27 -0.19 11.43
N ILE A 11 -11.64 -1.45 11.65
CA ILE A 11 -12.99 -1.86 12.05
C ILE A 11 -13.13 -1.95 13.57
N CYS A 12 -12.29 -2.74 14.24
CA CYS A 12 -12.37 -2.93 15.70
C CYS A 12 -11.38 -2.08 16.50
N GLY A 13 -10.45 -1.39 15.84
CA GLY A 13 -9.44 -0.55 16.49
C GLY A 13 -8.33 -1.30 17.22
N LYS A 14 -8.31 -2.64 17.18
CA LYS A 14 -7.24 -3.42 17.83
C LYS A 14 -5.99 -3.50 16.94
N PRO A 15 -4.78 -3.42 17.52
CA PRO A 15 -3.55 -3.63 16.77
C PRO A 15 -3.41 -5.09 16.34
N TRP A 16 -2.95 -5.33 15.13
CA TRP A 16 -2.70 -6.66 14.57
C TRP A 16 -1.55 -6.62 13.56
N MET A 17 -0.96 -7.77 13.26
CA MET A 17 0.16 -7.85 12.34
C MET A 17 -0.29 -7.74 10.89
N ASP A 18 0.48 -6.98 10.11
CA ASP A 18 0.39 -6.93 8.66
C ASP A 18 0.82 -8.26 8.04
N GLY A 19 0.10 -8.67 6.99
CA GLY A 19 0.24 -9.97 6.35
C GLY A 19 -0.90 -10.96 6.59
N ASN A 20 -1.84 -10.67 7.49
CA ASN A 20 -3.05 -11.49 7.63
C ASN A 20 -4.22 -10.83 6.91
N ASP A 21 -4.88 -11.55 6.00
CA ASP A 21 -6.00 -11.02 5.22
C ASP A 21 -7.26 -10.75 6.06
N THR A 22 -7.33 -11.27 7.30
CA THR A 22 -8.54 -11.18 8.13
C THR A 22 -8.22 -10.91 9.60
N CYS A 23 -8.83 -9.88 10.18
CA CYS A 23 -8.59 -9.48 11.55
C CYS A 23 -8.93 -10.62 12.52
N PRO A 24 -7.96 -11.12 13.32
CA PRO A 24 -8.21 -12.23 14.25
C PRO A 24 -9.15 -11.83 15.41
N HIS A 25 -9.40 -10.53 15.60
CA HIS A 25 -10.24 -10.04 16.68
C HIS A 25 -11.71 -9.85 16.30
N CYS A 26 -11.98 -9.44 15.06
CA CYS A 26 -13.34 -9.14 14.63
C CYS A 26 -13.76 -9.86 13.34
N GLY A 27 -12.86 -10.61 12.70
CA GLY A 27 -13.14 -11.33 11.45
C GLY A 27 -13.24 -10.44 10.21
N SER A 28 -12.92 -9.14 10.32
CA SER A 28 -12.99 -8.23 9.17
C SER A 28 -11.81 -8.47 8.23
N LYS A 29 -12.09 -8.61 6.93
CA LYS A 29 -11.05 -8.74 5.92
C LYS A 29 -10.28 -7.42 5.82
N ASN A 30 -8.95 -7.48 5.85
CA ASN A 30 -8.16 -6.33 5.47
C ASN A 30 -8.45 -6.07 4.00
N LYS A 31 -8.71 -4.82 3.64
CA LYS A 31 -8.44 -4.41 2.26
C LYS A 31 -6.93 -4.29 2.20
N THR A 32 -6.23 -5.43 2.17
CA THR A 32 -4.89 -5.47 1.58
C THR A 32 -5.08 -4.75 0.27
N ALA A 33 -4.38 -3.62 0.08
CA ALA A 33 -4.55 -2.84 -1.14
C ALA A 33 -4.33 -3.82 -2.29
N SER A 34 -5.42 -4.25 -2.93
CA SER A 34 -5.36 -4.91 -4.21
C SER A 34 -4.85 -3.80 -5.11
N ILE A 35 -3.52 -3.72 -5.21
CA ILE A 35 -2.86 -2.83 -6.14
C ILE A 35 -3.11 -3.52 -7.46
N ASP A 36 -4.20 -3.15 -8.12
CA ASP A 36 -4.44 -3.56 -9.49
C ASP A 36 -3.21 -3.12 -10.31
N PRO A 37 -2.44 -4.05 -10.90
CA PRO A 37 -1.17 -3.74 -11.58
C PRO A 37 -1.35 -2.81 -12.79
N ALA A 38 -2.60 -2.59 -13.23
CA ALA A 38 -2.95 -1.63 -14.26
C ALA A 38 -2.85 -0.17 -13.78
N ASP A 39 -3.17 0.11 -12.51
CA ASP A 39 -3.15 1.48 -11.95
C ASP A 39 -1.70 1.97 -11.73
N ASP A 40 -0.81 1.04 -11.36
CA ASP A 40 0.61 1.30 -11.15
C ASP A 40 1.33 1.77 -12.42
N LEU A 41 0.98 1.22 -13.59
CA LEU A 41 1.65 1.57 -14.84
C LEU A 41 1.39 3.02 -15.27
N GLU A 42 0.20 3.55 -15.02
CA GLU A 42 -0.14 4.95 -15.34
C GLU A 42 0.54 5.93 -14.40
N LEU A 43 0.58 5.61 -13.10
CA LEU A 43 1.33 6.38 -12.10
C LEU A 43 2.83 6.39 -12.41
N LEU A 44 3.42 5.24 -12.74
CA LEU A 44 4.83 5.12 -13.09
C LEU A 44 5.20 5.91 -14.35
N ARG A 45 4.33 5.92 -15.39
CA ARG A 45 4.54 6.73 -16.60
C ARG A 45 4.50 8.23 -16.30
N SER A 46 3.56 8.64 -15.45
CA SER A 46 3.40 10.04 -15.03
C SER A 46 4.62 10.53 -14.24
N LEU A 47 5.08 9.74 -13.26
CA LEU A 47 6.29 10.04 -12.47
C LEU A 47 7.54 10.15 -13.35
N ASN A 48 7.72 9.22 -14.30
CA ASN A 48 8.86 9.27 -15.24
C ASN A 48 8.85 10.53 -16.11
N SER A 49 7.67 11.04 -16.48
CA SER A 49 7.55 12.26 -17.29
C SER A 49 7.94 13.51 -16.51
N ILE A 50 7.59 13.58 -15.22
CA ILE A 50 7.98 14.68 -14.32
C ILE A 50 9.50 14.69 -14.13
N LEU A 51 10.09 13.54 -13.80
CA LEU A 51 11.53 13.42 -13.55
C LEU A 51 12.37 13.81 -14.79
N LYS A 52 11.89 13.50 -16.00
CA LYS A 52 12.56 13.89 -17.24
C LYS A 52 12.48 15.39 -17.51
N LYS A 53 11.42 16.06 -17.07
CA LYS A 53 11.21 17.49 -17.31
C LYS A 53 12.12 18.37 -16.44
N GLU A 54 12.41 17.92 -15.21
CA GLU A 54 13.36 18.60 -14.33
C GLU A 54 14.81 18.56 -14.86
N ARG A 55 15.23 17.46 -15.49
CA ARG A 55 16.59 17.32 -16.04
C ARG A 55 16.88 18.08 -17.35
N VAL A 56 15.91 18.80 -17.90
CA VAL A 56 16.06 19.59 -19.15
C VAL A 56 16.10 21.09 -18.86
N SER A 57 15.95 21.50 -17.59
CA SER A 57 15.97 22.92 -17.19
C SER A 57 17.29 23.37 -16.56
N GLU A 58 18.37 22.59 -16.71
CA GLU A 58 19.73 22.95 -16.27
C GLU A 58 20.67 23.13 -17.48
#